data_AF-A0A329MHL0-F1
#
_entry.id   AF-A0A329MHL0-F1
#
_cell.length_a   1.000
_cell.length_b   1.000
_cell.length_c   1.000
_cell.angle_alpha   90.00
_cell.angle_beta   90.00
_cell.angle_gamma   90.00
#
_symmetry.space_group_name_H-M   'P 1'
#
loop_
_entity.id
_entity.type
_entity.pdbx_description
1 polymer ?
#
loop_
_entity_poly.entity_id
_entity_poly.type
_entity_poly.pdbx_seq_one_letter_code
_entity_poly.pdbx_strand_id
1 'polypeptide(L)'
;MRFAKKKEGEAGSKYNAKKTILNLLSGEMNKLTAAQVKDFKTKGFDESRFIIFDSELEAKYYRDKLLPLVRSGRIRVELQPKFTLLAKFEKDGVKHQAITYSPDFAVLREGRKTVYVDVKGAEDQKFGLKRKMFDASFPDFPPLVVMKYCKKFGGWIMIEEYTVKKRQENKEKKAAK
;
A
#
# COMPACT_ATOMS: atom_id res chain seq x y z
N MET A 1 -23.81 -16.25 38.93
CA MET A 1 -23.27 -17.13 37.86
C MET A 1 -22.19 -16.36 37.10
N ARG A 2 -20.94 -16.83 37.14
CA ARG A 2 -19.79 -16.19 36.47
C ARG A 2 -19.71 -16.72 35.04
N PHE A 3 -19.96 -15.88 34.04
CA PHE A 3 -19.75 -16.23 32.65
C PHE A 3 -18.25 -16.31 32.37
N ALA A 4 -17.75 -17.53 32.18
CA ALA A 4 -16.39 -17.79 31.72
C ALA A 4 -16.24 -17.23 30.30
N LYS A 5 -15.40 -16.19 30.13
CA LYS A 5 -14.93 -15.75 28.82
C LYS A 5 -14.10 -16.88 28.22
N LYS A 6 -14.67 -17.63 27.28
CA LYS A 6 -13.89 -18.45 26.35
C LYS A 6 -12.91 -17.52 25.65
N LYS A 7 -11.62 -17.83 25.75
CA LYS A 7 -10.59 -17.27 24.84
C LYS A 7 -10.97 -17.74 23.45
N GLU A 8 -11.67 -16.91 22.70
CA GLU A 8 -11.74 -17.05 21.25
C GLU A 8 -10.31 -16.92 20.73
N GLY A 9 -9.79 -18.02 20.17
CA GLY A 9 -8.55 -18.01 19.43
C GLY A 9 -8.62 -16.89 18.39
N GLU A 10 -7.54 -16.12 18.30
CA GLU A 10 -7.38 -15.06 17.30
C GLU A 10 -7.74 -15.64 15.92
N ALA A 11 -8.95 -15.34 15.46
CA ALA A 11 -9.32 -15.49 14.08
C ALA A 11 -8.35 -14.61 13.30
N GLY A 12 -7.33 -15.24 12.70
CA GLY A 12 -6.34 -14.56 11.89
C GLY A 12 -7.09 -13.68 10.89
N SER A 13 -6.93 -12.36 11.07
CA SER A 13 -7.58 -11.37 10.21
C SER A 13 -7.33 -11.76 8.76
N LYS A 14 -8.42 -11.96 8.00
CA LYS A 14 -8.42 -12.26 6.55
C LYS A 14 -7.66 -11.21 5.72
N TYR A 15 -7.23 -10.13 6.35
CA TYR A 15 -6.58 -8.95 5.80
C TYR A 15 -5.09 -8.81 6.17
N ASN A 16 -4.51 -9.70 6.99
CA ASN A 16 -3.06 -9.63 7.27
C ASN A 16 -2.28 -10.34 6.17
N ALA A 17 -1.98 -9.60 5.11
CA ALA A 17 -1.00 -10.03 4.13
C ALA A 17 0.32 -10.39 4.84
N LYS A 18 0.96 -11.48 4.40
CA LYS A 18 2.27 -11.85 4.94
C LYS A 18 3.28 -10.80 4.49
N LYS A 19 4.01 -10.23 5.45
CA LYS A 19 5.14 -9.34 5.20
C LYS A 19 6.14 -10.02 4.28
N THR A 20 6.77 -9.25 3.40
CA THR A 20 7.68 -9.76 2.38
C THR A 20 9.01 -9.04 2.47
N ILE A 21 10.11 -9.78 2.57
CA ILE A 21 11.46 -9.22 2.49
C ILE A 21 11.93 -9.25 1.03
N LEU A 22 12.48 -8.13 0.57
CA LEU A 22 13.10 -7.97 -0.74
C LEU A 22 14.60 -7.83 -0.56
N ASN A 23 15.38 -8.63 -1.28
CA ASN A 23 16.81 -8.44 -1.44
C ASN A 23 17.06 -7.40 -2.54
N LEU A 24 17.66 -6.27 -2.16
CA LEU A 24 17.94 -5.14 -3.04
C LEU A 24 19.03 -5.40 -4.07
N LEU A 25 19.83 -6.45 -3.93
CA LEU A 25 20.88 -6.84 -4.87
C LEU A 25 20.36 -7.88 -5.87
N SER A 26 19.85 -9.01 -5.37
CA SER A 26 19.36 -10.12 -6.23
C SER A 26 17.96 -9.87 -6.80
N GLY A 27 17.15 -9.02 -6.16
CA GLY A 27 15.74 -8.82 -6.51
C GLY A 27 14.82 -9.95 -6.03
N GLU A 28 15.35 -10.89 -5.24
CA GLU A 28 14.58 -12.00 -4.69
C GLU A 28 13.63 -11.53 -3.59
N MET A 29 12.44 -12.13 -3.54
CA MET A 29 11.40 -11.81 -2.57
C MET A 29 11.00 -13.06 -1.81
N ASN A 30 10.94 -12.96 -0.48
CA ASN A 30 10.56 -14.05 0.40
C ASN A 30 9.49 -13.61 1.40
N LYS A 31 8.47 -14.45 1.59
CA LYS A 31 7.44 -14.20 2.61
C LYS A 31 8.00 -14.50 3.98
N LEU A 32 7.74 -13.63 4.94
CA LEU A 32 8.14 -13.78 6.32
C LEU A 32 7.00 -14.30 7.19
N THR A 33 7.35 -15.17 8.13
CA THR A 33 6.48 -15.55 9.25
C THR A 33 6.48 -14.47 10.33
N ALA A 34 5.48 -14.47 11.21
CA ALA A 34 5.41 -13.52 12.32
C ALA A 34 6.63 -13.63 13.26
N ALA A 35 7.15 -14.83 13.47
CA ALA A 35 8.37 -15.07 14.24
C ALA A 35 9.59 -14.43 13.57
N GLN A 36 9.78 -14.63 12.27
CA GLN A 36 10.88 -14.01 11.52
C GLN A 36 10.80 -12.47 11.53
N VAL A 37 9.60 -11.90 11.38
CA VAL A 37 9.39 -10.45 11.48
C VAL A 37 9.79 -9.94 12.88
N LYS A 38 9.41 -10.66 13.93
CA LYS A 38 9.77 -10.31 15.31
C LYS A 38 11.27 -10.41 15.54
N ASP A 39 11.91 -11.44 15.01
CA ASP A 39 13.35 -11.63 15.07
C ASP A 39 14.09 -10.48 14.36
N PHE A 40 13.68 -10.11 13.15
CA PHE A 40 14.27 -8.96 12.44
C PHE A 40 14.11 -7.65 13.19
N LYS A 41 12.96 -7.42 13.86
CA LYS A 41 12.78 -6.23 14.69
C LYS A 41 13.65 -6.22 15.94
N THR A 42 13.96 -7.39 16.49
CA THR A 42 14.71 -7.50 17.76
C THR A 42 16.21 -7.54 17.52
N LYS A 43 16.65 -8.27 16.50
CA LYS A 43 18.07 -8.51 16.17
C LYS A 43 18.61 -7.55 15.11
N GLY A 44 17.75 -6.82 14.41
CA GLY A 44 18.10 -6.01 13.25
C GLY A 44 18.30 -6.85 11.97
N PHE A 45 18.48 -6.15 10.85
CA PHE A 45 18.91 -6.71 9.58
C PHE A 45 19.68 -5.65 8.78
N ASP A 46 20.37 -6.08 7.72
CA ASP A 46 21.09 -5.16 6.84
C ASP A 46 20.12 -4.38 5.95
N GLU A 47 19.73 -3.19 6.39
CA GLU A 47 18.85 -2.27 5.66
C GLU A 47 19.46 -1.75 4.35
N SER A 48 20.78 -1.87 4.17
CA SER A 48 21.42 -1.54 2.88
C SER A 48 21.18 -2.61 1.82
N ARG A 49 20.84 -3.84 2.23
CA ARG A 49 20.60 -4.99 1.35
C ARG A 49 19.17 -5.46 1.34
N PHE A 50 18.39 -5.21 2.38
CA PHE A 50 17.04 -5.75 2.51
C PHE A 50 16.01 -4.68 2.88
N ILE A 51 14.79 -4.85 2.38
CA ILE A 51 13.62 -4.04 2.78
C ILE A 51 12.46 -4.98 3.07
N ILE A 52 11.70 -4.70 4.13
CA ILE A 52 10.50 -5.44 4.49
C ILE A 52 9.27 -4.62 4.13
N PHE A 53 8.38 -5.22 3.35
CA PHE A 53 7.09 -4.66 2.93
C PHE A 53 5.93 -5.32 3.67
N ASP A 54 4.77 -4.63 3.73
CA ASP A 54 3.56 -5.17 4.33
C ASP A 54 2.89 -6.22 3.45
N SER A 55 3.16 -6.18 2.14
CA SER A 55 2.68 -7.19 1.20
C SER A 55 3.70 -7.58 0.13
N GLU A 56 3.49 -8.76 -0.45
CA GLU A 56 4.24 -9.22 -1.64
C GLU A 56 4.01 -8.29 -2.84
N LEU A 57 2.83 -7.68 -2.94
CA LEU A 57 2.47 -6.83 -4.07
C LEU A 57 3.23 -5.50 -4.02
N GLU A 58 3.36 -4.88 -2.85
CA GLU A 58 4.21 -3.70 -2.63
C GLU A 58 5.67 -4.01 -2.97
N ALA A 59 6.22 -5.11 -2.43
CA ALA A 59 7.59 -5.53 -2.70
C ALA A 59 7.83 -5.72 -4.20
N LYS A 60 6.87 -6.34 -4.88
CA LYS A 60 6.92 -6.54 -6.33
C LYS A 60 6.87 -5.22 -7.09
N TYR A 61 6.00 -4.28 -6.69
CA TYR A 61 5.93 -2.97 -7.34
C TYR A 61 7.25 -2.22 -7.19
N TYR A 62 7.79 -2.19 -5.97
CA TYR A 62 9.06 -1.56 -5.70
C TYR A 62 10.17 -2.17 -6.57
N ARG A 63 10.30 -3.51 -6.58
CA ARG A 63 11.28 -4.23 -7.40
C ARG A 63 11.13 -3.94 -8.89
N ASP A 64 9.91 -4.03 -9.43
CA ASP A 64 9.67 -3.98 -10.87
C ASP A 64 9.72 -2.53 -11.43
N LYS A 65 9.32 -1.53 -10.64
CA LYS A 65 9.10 -0.15 -11.12
C LYS A 65 9.98 0.90 -10.46
N LEU A 66 10.29 0.77 -9.18
CA LEU A 66 11.01 1.80 -8.44
C LEU A 66 12.50 1.50 -8.31
N LEU A 67 12.88 0.27 -7.99
CA LEU A 67 14.26 -0.15 -7.74
C LEU A 67 15.23 0.18 -8.89
N PRO A 68 14.89 -0.01 -10.19
CA PRO A 68 15.77 0.41 -11.29
C PRO A 68 16.02 1.93 -11.34
N LEU A 69 15.00 2.72 -10.98
CA LEU A 69 15.09 4.18 -10.94
C LEU A 69 15.86 4.67 -9.72
N VAL A 70 15.71 4.00 -8.58
CA VAL A 70 16.50 4.27 -7.37
C VAL A 70 17.97 3.94 -7.63
N ARG A 71 18.28 2.77 -8.20
CA ARG A 71 19.65 2.36 -8.54
C ARG A 71 20.34 3.30 -9.52
N SER A 72 19.59 3.89 -10.46
CA SER A 72 20.12 4.89 -11.39
C SER A 72 20.20 6.30 -10.81
N GLY A 73 19.85 6.49 -9.54
CA GLY A 73 19.86 7.80 -8.88
C GLY A 73 18.79 8.78 -9.37
N ARG A 74 17.85 8.33 -10.22
CA ARG A 74 16.82 9.19 -10.83
C ARG A 74 15.70 9.56 -9.87
N ILE A 75 15.47 8.72 -8.85
CA ILE A 75 14.47 8.97 -7.81
C ILE A 75 15.02 8.59 -6.45
N ARG A 76 14.44 9.17 -5.40
CA ARG A 76 14.51 8.68 -4.02
C ARG A 76 13.12 8.20 -3.62
N VAL A 77 13.06 7.18 -2.77
CA VAL A 77 11.79 6.59 -2.32
C VAL A 77 11.76 6.57 -0.80
N GLU A 78 10.69 7.11 -0.23
CA GLU A 78 10.35 6.97 1.18
C GLU A 78 9.19 5.98 1.31
N LEU A 79 9.28 5.06 2.27
CA LEU A 79 8.28 4.02 2.50
C LEU A 79 7.25 4.48 3.52
N GLN A 80 5.97 4.27 3.21
CA GLN A 80 4.86 4.47 4.14
C GLN A 80 4.84 5.81 4.90
N PRO A 81 5.06 6.97 4.23
CA PRO A 81 4.96 8.28 4.88
C PRO A 81 3.58 8.45 5.51
N LYS A 82 3.51 9.11 6.67
CA LYS A 82 2.27 9.22 7.43
C LYS A 82 1.65 10.60 7.31
N PHE A 83 0.41 10.64 6.83
CA PHE A 83 -0.38 11.86 6.72
C PHE A 83 -1.58 11.84 7.67
N THR A 84 -1.86 12.96 8.30
CA THR A 84 -3.09 13.16 9.08
C THR A 84 -4.12 13.81 8.17
N LEU A 85 -5.19 13.08 7.85
CA LEU A 85 -6.31 13.55 7.03
C LEU A 85 -7.31 14.35 7.86
N LEU A 86 -7.53 13.92 9.10
CA LEU A 86 -8.38 14.61 10.07
C LEU A 86 -7.68 14.55 11.42
N ALA A 87 -7.45 15.72 12.02
CA ALA A 87 -6.88 15.81 13.35
C ALA A 87 -7.81 15.14 14.39
N LYS A 88 -7.24 14.70 15.51
CA LYS A 88 -8.05 14.29 16.66
C LYS A 88 -8.84 15.50 17.18
N PHE A 89 -10.09 15.29 17.57
CA PHE A 89 -10.92 16.35 18.13
C PHE A 89 -11.85 15.78 19.20
N GLU A 90 -12.45 16.65 19.99
CA GLU A 90 -13.45 16.30 20.99
C GLU A 90 -14.75 17.03 20.65
N LYS A 91 -15.87 16.33 20.74
CA LYS A 91 -17.19 16.89 20.55
C LYS A 91 -18.13 16.32 21.60
N ASP A 92 -18.76 17.18 22.38
CA ASP A 92 -19.71 16.80 23.44
C ASP A 92 -19.14 15.77 24.43
N GLY A 93 -17.87 15.93 24.81
CA GLY A 93 -17.15 15.01 25.72
C GLY A 93 -16.69 13.70 25.06
N VAL A 94 -16.99 13.47 23.78
CA VAL A 94 -16.57 12.29 23.02
C VAL A 94 -15.29 12.59 22.25
N LYS A 95 -14.24 11.81 22.52
CA LYS A 95 -12.95 11.92 21.84
C LYS A 95 -12.96 11.15 20.52
N HIS A 96 -12.76 11.88 19.42
CA HIS A 96 -12.58 11.32 18.09
C HIS A 96 -11.09 11.19 17.77
N GLN A 97 -10.66 9.98 17.43
CA GLN A 97 -9.27 9.71 17.04
C GLN A 97 -8.95 10.31 15.66
N ALA A 98 -7.69 10.67 15.47
CA ALA A 98 -7.22 11.18 14.18
C ALA A 98 -7.40 10.12 13.08
N ILE A 99 -7.79 10.57 11.89
CA ILE A 99 -7.80 9.73 10.69
C ILE A 99 -6.48 9.96 9.98
N THR A 100 -5.67 8.92 9.84
CA THR A 100 -4.40 8.98 9.12
C THR A 100 -4.45 8.12 7.86
N TYR A 101 -3.64 8.51 6.89
CA TYR A 101 -3.40 7.75 5.67
C TYR A 101 -1.92 7.66 5.39
N SER A 102 -1.48 6.46 5.00
CA SER A 102 -0.09 6.17 4.66
C SER A 102 -0.07 5.53 3.28
N PRO A 103 0.26 6.27 2.21
CA PRO A 103 0.50 5.67 0.91
C PRO A 103 1.76 4.79 1.00
N ASP A 104 1.85 3.75 0.16
CA ASP A 104 2.94 2.78 0.26
C ASP A 104 4.31 3.42 -0.06
N PHE A 105 4.33 4.37 -1.00
CA PHE A 105 5.56 5.03 -1.46
C PHE A 105 5.39 6.53 -1.63
N ALA A 106 6.39 7.30 -1.21
CA ALA A 106 6.64 8.65 -1.69
C ALA A 106 7.83 8.63 -2.65
N VAL A 107 7.61 9.04 -3.89
CA VAL A 107 8.61 9.06 -4.96
C VAL A 107 9.05 10.49 -5.20
N LEU A 108 10.31 10.77 -4.86
CA LEU A 108 10.93 12.08 -5.00
C LEU A 108 11.82 12.08 -6.24
N ARG A 109 11.68 13.11 -7.08
CA ARG A 109 12.56 13.36 -8.22
C ARG A 109 13.06 14.80 -8.13
N GLU A 110 14.34 15.00 -8.40
CA GLU A 110 14.96 16.32 -8.41
C GLU A 110 14.21 17.30 -9.32
N GLY A 111 13.91 18.49 -8.80
CA GLY A 111 13.18 19.54 -9.50
C GLY A 111 11.70 19.25 -9.80
N ARG A 112 11.10 18.21 -9.21
CA ARG A 112 9.67 17.88 -9.41
C ARG A 112 8.93 17.70 -8.09
N LYS A 113 7.60 17.80 -8.14
CA LYS A 113 6.73 17.47 -7.01
C LYS A 113 6.83 15.98 -6.66
N THR A 114 6.78 15.67 -5.37
CA THR A 114 6.71 14.30 -4.85
C THR A 114 5.43 13.63 -5.32
N VAL A 115 5.56 12.39 -5.81
CA VAL A 115 4.42 11.57 -6.23
C VAL A 115 4.17 10.49 -5.18
N TYR A 116 2.95 10.43 -4.66
CA TYR A 116 2.55 9.41 -3.71
C TYR A 116 1.89 8.25 -4.45
N VAL A 117 2.35 7.03 -4.19
CA VAL A 117 1.88 5.81 -4.85
C VAL A 117 1.35 4.83 -3.82
N ASP A 118 0.18 4.27 -4.10
CA ASP A 118 -0.46 3.21 -3.34
C ASP A 118 -0.72 2.01 -4.27
N VAL A 119 -0.43 0.80 -3.78
CA VAL A 119 -0.48 -0.45 -4.54
C VAL A 119 -1.65 -1.30 -4.06
N LYS A 120 -2.61 -1.55 -4.96
CA LYS A 120 -3.84 -2.27 -4.64
C LYS A 120 -3.96 -3.62 -5.34
N GLY A 121 -4.20 -4.66 -4.55
CA GLY A 121 -4.61 -5.98 -5.00
C GLY A 121 -6.12 -6.06 -5.19
N ALA A 122 -6.85 -6.06 -4.07
CA ALA A 122 -8.31 -6.02 -4.01
C ALA A 122 -8.80 -4.61 -3.63
N GLU A 123 -10.01 -4.26 -4.04
CA GLU A 123 -10.64 -3.00 -3.65
C GLU A 123 -11.14 -3.09 -2.20
N ASP A 124 -10.58 -2.27 -1.32
CA ASP A 124 -11.14 -2.00 0.01
C ASP A 124 -12.17 -0.88 -0.11
N GLN A 125 -13.37 -1.11 0.41
CA GLN A 125 -14.47 -0.14 0.42
C GLN A 125 -14.06 1.20 1.07
N LYS A 126 -13.14 1.18 2.05
CA LYS A 126 -12.67 2.38 2.76
C LYS A 126 -11.62 3.17 1.96
N PHE A 127 -10.95 2.55 1.00
CA PHE A 127 -9.85 3.17 0.27
C PHE A 127 -10.31 4.37 -0.55
N GLY A 128 -11.43 4.25 -1.25
CA GLY A 128 -11.96 5.34 -2.09
C GLY A 128 -12.25 6.61 -1.29
N LEU A 129 -12.75 6.47 -0.05
CA LEU A 129 -12.96 7.61 0.85
C LEU A 129 -11.62 8.21 1.29
N LYS A 130 -10.66 7.39 1.74
CA LYS A 130 -9.34 7.88 2.17
C LYS A 130 -8.57 8.58 1.05
N ARG A 131 -8.63 8.06 -0.17
CA ARG A 131 -8.05 8.70 -1.36
C ARG A 131 -8.66 10.08 -1.61
N LYS A 132 -9.99 10.18 -1.63
CA LYS A 132 -10.69 11.46 -1.78
C LYS A 132 -10.32 12.45 -0.68
N MET A 133 -10.26 11.99 0.57
CA MET A 133 -9.84 12.83 1.69
C MET A 133 -8.39 13.28 1.56
N PHE A 134 -7.48 12.41 1.12
CA PHE A 134 -6.08 12.77 0.89
C PHE A 134 -5.95 13.87 -0.17
N ASP A 135 -6.56 13.70 -1.34
CA ASP A 135 -6.51 14.70 -2.41
C ASP A 135 -7.17 16.03 -1.97
N ALA A 136 -8.21 15.98 -1.13
CA ALA A 136 -8.85 17.18 -0.58
C ALA A 136 -8.04 17.88 0.53
N SER A 137 -7.36 17.12 1.40
CA SER A 137 -6.53 17.64 2.48
C SER A 137 -5.20 18.23 1.99
N PHE A 138 -4.71 17.77 0.83
CA PHE A 138 -3.43 18.19 0.26
C PHE A 138 -3.54 18.62 -1.21
N PRO A 139 -4.24 19.74 -1.51
CA PRO A 139 -4.52 20.16 -2.88
C PRO A 139 -3.26 20.56 -3.67
N ASP A 140 -2.17 20.92 -3.00
CA ASP A 140 -0.90 21.27 -3.64
C ASP A 140 -0.09 20.05 -4.12
N PHE A 141 -0.45 18.85 -3.64
CA PHE A 141 0.20 17.62 -4.04
C PHE A 141 -0.34 17.12 -5.39
N PRO A 142 0.48 16.40 -6.17
CA PRO A 142 -0.05 15.62 -7.28
C PRO A 142 -1.09 14.62 -6.77
N PRO A 143 -2.12 14.29 -7.58
CA PRO A 143 -3.12 13.30 -7.22
C PRO A 143 -2.48 11.96 -6.82
N LEU A 144 -3.05 11.29 -5.83
CA LEU A 144 -2.58 9.97 -5.41
C LEU A 144 -2.62 9.00 -6.59
N VAL A 145 -1.47 8.40 -6.89
CA VAL A 145 -1.30 7.38 -7.93
C VAL A 145 -1.63 6.01 -7.35
N VAL A 146 -2.57 5.30 -7.97
CA VAL A 146 -2.99 3.98 -7.50
C VAL A 146 -2.66 2.93 -8.53
N MET A 147 -1.74 2.03 -8.19
CA MET A 147 -1.24 0.99 -9.07
C MET A 147 -1.91 -0.34 -8.76
N LYS A 148 -2.32 -1.04 -9.81
CA LYS A 148 -2.85 -2.41 -9.75
C LYS A 148 -2.01 -3.33 -10.61
N TYR A 149 -1.79 -4.56 -10.16
CA TYR A 149 -1.20 -5.59 -11.01
C TYR A 149 -2.29 -6.44 -11.67
N CYS A 150 -2.36 -6.40 -13.00
CA CYS A 150 -3.28 -7.22 -13.79
C CYS A 150 -2.54 -7.86 -14.97
N LYS A 151 -2.24 -9.17 -14.87
CA LYS A 151 -1.56 -9.92 -15.95
C LYS A 151 -2.29 -9.80 -17.30
N LYS A 152 -3.64 -9.83 -17.28
CA LYS A 152 -4.48 -9.71 -18.48
C LYS A 152 -4.21 -8.41 -19.26
N PHE A 153 -3.85 -7.33 -18.57
CA PHE A 153 -3.63 -6.01 -19.18
C PHE A 153 -2.15 -5.63 -19.25
N GLY A 154 -1.23 -6.60 -19.25
CA GLY A 154 0.21 -6.34 -19.39
C GLY A 154 0.97 -6.07 -18.09
N GLY A 155 0.36 -6.34 -16.93
CA GLY A 155 1.01 -6.20 -15.63
C GLY A 155 0.55 -4.96 -14.86
N TRP A 156 1.50 -4.09 -14.51
CA TRP A 156 1.23 -2.88 -13.72
C TRP A 156 0.42 -1.86 -14.52
N ILE A 157 -0.74 -1.48 -14.00
CA ILE A 157 -1.70 -0.56 -14.63
C ILE A 157 -2.27 0.40 -13.56
N MET A 158 -2.57 1.63 -13.96
CA MET A 158 -3.28 2.58 -13.10
C MET A 158 -4.72 2.10 -12.82
N ILE A 159 -5.26 2.43 -11.65
CA ILE A 159 -6.62 2.00 -11.30
C ILE A 159 -7.67 2.59 -12.25
N GLU A 160 -7.48 3.83 -12.71
CA GLU A 160 -8.38 4.51 -13.64
C GLU A 160 -8.45 3.76 -14.97
N GLU A 161 -7.29 3.43 -15.53
CA GLU A 161 -7.18 2.69 -16.78
C GLU A 161 -7.76 1.27 -16.64
N TYR A 162 -7.51 0.61 -15.51
CA TYR A 162 -8.11 -0.69 -15.21
C TYR A 162 -9.64 -0.62 -15.21
N THR A 163 -10.23 0.39 -14.56
CA THR A 163 -11.68 0.58 -14.50
C THR A 163 -12.27 0.82 -15.89
N VAL A 164 -11.61 1.61 -16.75
CA VAL A 164 -12.06 1.86 -18.13
C VAL A 164 -12.06 0.55 -18.93
N LYS A 165 -10.96 -0.21 -18.91
CA LYS A 165 -10.87 -1.50 -19.63
C LYS A 165 -11.93 -2.49 -19.14
N LYS A 166 -12.16 -2.57 -17.83
CA LYS A 166 -13.21 -3.43 -17.26
C LYS A 166 -14.62 -3.03 -17.69
N ARG A 167 -14.90 -1.73 -17.81
CA ARG A 167 -16.20 -1.25 -18.31
C ARG A 167 -16.39 -1.61 -19.79
N GLN A 168 -15.35 -1.50 -20.62
CA GLN A 168 -15.39 -1.92 -22.03
C GLN A 168 -15.68 -3.42 -22.15
N GLU A 169 -14.94 -4.28 -21.44
CA GLU A 169 -15.20 -5.73 -21.44
C GLU A 169 -16.64 -6.07 -21.05
N ASN A 170 -17.19 -5.38 -20.05
CA ASN A 170 -18.54 -5.63 -19.59
C ASN A 170 -19.59 -5.16 -20.61
N LYS A 171 -19.31 -4.10 -21.39
CA LYS A 171 -20.17 -3.66 -22.49
C LYS A 171 -20.14 -4.65 -23.64
N GLU A 172 -18.95 -5.10 -24.05
CA GLU A 172 -18.77 -6.10 -25.11
C GLU A 172 -19.47 -7.42 -24.77
N LYS A 173 -19.34 -7.90 -23.52
CA LYS A 173 -20.05 -9.10 -23.05
C LYS A 173 -21.56 -8.96 -23.04
N LYS A 174 -22.07 -7.76 -22.77
CA LYS A 174 -23.52 -7.48 -22.83
C LYS A 174 -24.02 -7.37 -24.27
N ALA A 175 -23.18 -6.89 -25.19
CA ALA A 175 -23.53 -6.80 -26.61
C ALA A 175 -23.43 -8.16 -27.33
N ALA A 176 -22.57 -9.05 -26.84
CA ALA A 176 -22.41 -10.42 -27.33
C ALA A 176 -23.40 -11.43 -26.72
N LYS A 177 -24.30 -10.99 -25.84
CA LYS A 177 -25.31 -11.80 -25.16
C LYS A 177 -26.69 -11.37 -25.63
#